data_AF-A0A1S0U177-F1
#
_entry.id   AF-A0A1S0U177-F1
#
_cell.length_a   1.000
_cell.length_b   1.000
_cell.length_c   1.000
_cell.angle_alpha   90.00
_cell.angle_beta   90.00
_cell.angle_gamma   90.00
#
_symmetry.space_group_name_H-M   'P 1'
#
loop_
_entity.id
_entity.type
_entity.pdbx_description
1 polymer ?
#
loop_
_entity_poly.entity_id
_entity_poly.type
_entity_poly.pdbx_seq_one_letter_code
_entity_poly.pdbx_strand_id
1 'polypeptide(L)'
;MLDFSNYDVIAVSTLIDYMATGGRTKARITNSILGDMTEIARLLEMESLLTKINEFILISVTQNEQFLVHTLTMISMQILLDTSMGKKVFDIAVNKFPIIRKMASFNEVPLDAILRILDRCDLNISSEYDVVETAISWLAAKPERIHFSYLVLRCIRIANLAPDQRTDLFALTSSMSNYAQIMSAFAHYTFNNTNAHRVCVLAEHNSYKRCGNRSGHTQFVINVPSRKIVYRRKAPPIKASYVTAKPSN
;
A
#
# COMPACT_ATOMS: atom_id res chain seq x y z
N MET A 1 3.28 -35.35 11.75
CA MET A 1 4.08 -35.47 10.51
C MET A 1 4.00 -34.13 9.82
N LEU A 2 5.13 -33.46 9.59
CA LEU A 2 5.16 -32.23 8.78
C LEU A 2 4.99 -32.63 7.32
N ASP A 3 3.96 -32.11 6.67
CA ASP A 3 3.71 -32.33 5.25
C ASP A 3 4.15 -31.09 4.47
N PHE A 4 5.18 -31.25 3.63
CA PHE A 4 5.73 -30.18 2.79
C PHE A 4 5.33 -30.30 1.32
N SER A 5 4.37 -31.17 0.98
CA SER A 5 4.01 -31.48 -0.42
C SER A 5 3.50 -30.27 -1.23
N ASN A 6 3.09 -29.20 -0.55
CA ASN A 6 2.58 -27.97 -1.17
C ASN A 6 3.65 -26.89 -1.37
N TYR A 7 4.90 -27.11 -0.94
CA TYR A 7 5.98 -26.14 -1.07
C TYR A 7 6.92 -26.48 -2.22
N ASP A 8 7.59 -25.46 -2.76
CA ASP A 8 8.62 -25.61 -3.78
C ASP A 8 9.75 -26.54 -3.27
N VAL A 9 10.12 -27.53 -4.10
CA VAL A 9 11.15 -28.53 -3.78
C VAL A 9 12.49 -27.86 -3.46
N ILE A 10 12.82 -26.75 -4.13
CA ILE A 10 14.03 -25.97 -3.90
C ILE A 10 13.95 -25.25 -2.55
N ALA A 11 12.77 -24.76 -2.14
CA ALA A 11 12.58 -24.18 -0.81
C ALA A 11 12.82 -25.22 0.28
N VAL A 12 12.23 -26.41 0.16
CA VAL A 12 12.40 -27.51 1.11
C VAL A 12 13.86 -28.00 1.14
N SER A 13 14.51 -28.16 -0.01
CA SER A 13 15.94 -28.52 -0.07
C SER A 13 16.81 -27.47 0.62
N THR A 14 16.57 -26.18 0.36
CA THR A 14 17.33 -25.08 0.97
C THR A 14 17.16 -25.05 2.49
N LEU A 15 15.98 -25.38 2.99
CA LEU A 15 15.72 -25.52 4.42
C LEU A 15 16.49 -26.69 5.04
N ILE A 16 16.47 -27.85 4.40
CA ILE A 16 17.21 -29.04 4.88
C ILE A 16 18.71 -28.74 4.94
N ASP A 17 19.26 -28.10 3.90
CA ASP A 17 20.66 -27.69 3.87
C ASP A 17 20.99 -26.67 4.98
N TYR A 18 20.07 -25.74 5.24
CA TYR A 18 20.21 -24.79 6.35
C TYR A 18 20.23 -25.49 7.71
N MET A 19 19.34 -26.46 7.94
CA MET A 19 19.29 -27.23 9.18
C MET A 19 20.52 -28.12 9.36
N ALA A 20 20.93 -28.86 8.33
CA ALA A 20 22.06 -29.77 8.36
C ALA A 20 23.39 -29.06 8.67
N THR A 21 23.52 -27.80 8.25
CA THR A 21 24.72 -27.00 8.47
C THR A 21 24.67 -26.17 9.76
N GLY A 22 23.62 -26.31 10.57
CA GLY A 22 23.41 -25.48 11.76
C GLY A 22 23.33 -23.99 11.44
N GLY A 23 22.80 -23.64 10.27
CA GLY A 23 22.68 -22.27 9.79
C GLY A 23 24.01 -21.60 9.43
N ARG A 24 25.11 -22.35 9.28
CA ARG A 24 26.42 -21.78 8.91
C ARG A 24 26.53 -21.42 7.43
N THR A 25 25.83 -22.15 6.55
CA THR A 25 25.74 -21.77 5.14
C THR A 25 24.73 -20.65 4.95
N LYS A 26 25.04 -19.72 4.04
CA LYS A 26 24.06 -18.75 3.55
C LYS A 26 23.03 -19.56 2.77
N ALA A 27 21.83 -19.74 3.33
CA ALA A 27 20.69 -20.19 2.55
C ALA A 27 20.56 -19.25 1.35
N ARG A 28 20.69 -19.77 0.13
CA ARG A 28 20.59 -18.98 -1.09
C ARG A 28 19.12 -18.71 -1.36
N ILE A 29 18.55 -17.79 -0.59
CA ILE A 29 17.17 -17.36 -0.72
C ILE A 29 17.05 -16.59 -2.04
N THR A 30 16.28 -17.13 -2.97
CA THR A 30 15.93 -16.49 -4.24
C THR A 30 14.50 -15.96 -4.19
N ASN A 31 14.14 -15.08 -5.12
CA ASN A 31 12.79 -14.52 -5.22
C ASN A 31 11.73 -15.63 -5.35
N SER A 32 12.04 -16.70 -6.08
CA SER A 32 11.11 -17.80 -6.37
C SER A 32 10.75 -18.63 -5.14
N ILE A 33 11.66 -18.78 -4.18
CA ILE A 33 11.44 -19.61 -2.97
C ILE A 33 11.13 -18.77 -1.72
N LEU A 34 11.17 -17.43 -1.84
CA LEU A 34 11.10 -16.53 -0.67
C LEU A 34 9.78 -16.66 0.09
N GLY A 35 8.65 -16.80 -0.62
CA GLY A 35 7.34 -16.98 0.00
C GLY A 35 7.31 -18.22 0.88
N ASP A 36 7.60 -19.36 0.26
CA ASP A 36 7.63 -20.67 0.89
C ASP A 36 8.64 -20.73 2.04
N MET A 37 9.86 -20.21 1.83
CA MET A 37 10.89 -20.15 2.88
C MET A 37 10.44 -19.31 4.08
N THR A 38 9.72 -18.20 3.84
CA THR A 38 9.20 -17.36 4.92
C THR A 38 8.10 -18.07 5.69
N GLU A 39 7.20 -18.76 4.99
CA GLU A 39 6.10 -19.50 5.61
C GLU A 39 6.62 -20.68 6.43
N ILE A 40 7.50 -21.49 5.86
CA ILE A 40 8.09 -22.65 6.55
C ILE A 40 8.89 -22.20 7.78
N ALA A 41 9.72 -21.16 7.65
CA ALA A 41 10.49 -20.65 8.78
C ALA A 41 9.60 -20.14 9.93
N ARG A 42 8.38 -19.68 9.65
CA ARG A 42 7.40 -19.31 10.68
C ARG A 42 6.73 -20.52 11.30
N LEU A 43 6.28 -21.47 10.48
CA LEU A 43 5.62 -22.69 10.95
C LEU A 43 6.54 -23.52 11.86
N LEU A 44 7.85 -23.49 11.59
CA LEU A 44 8.87 -24.17 12.38
C LEU A 44 9.51 -23.28 13.46
N GLU A 45 9.03 -22.04 13.64
CA GLU A 45 9.53 -21.08 14.63
C GLU A 45 11.06 -20.84 14.56
N MET A 46 11.61 -20.85 13.34
CA MET A 46 13.06 -20.72 13.09
C MET A 46 13.50 -19.26 13.05
N GLU A 47 13.62 -18.62 14.23
CA GLU A 47 13.95 -17.19 14.37
C GLU A 47 15.24 -16.78 13.64
N SER A 48 16.27 -17.62 13.67
CA SER A 48 17.55 -17.34 13.00
C SER A 48 17.40 -17.27 11.47
N LEU A 49 16.56 -18.13 10.90
CA LEU A 49 16.25 -18.14 9.47
C LEU A 49 15.36 -16.95 9.10
N LEU A 50 14.36 -16.63 9.93
CA LEU A 50 13.51 -15.45 9.75
C LEU A 50 14.32 -14.15 9.77
N THR A 51 15.31 -14.04 10.64
CA THR A 51 16.21 -12.87 10.70
C THR A 51 16.98 -12.71 9.39
N LYS A 52 17.57 -13.79 8.87
CA LYS A 52 18.28 -13.79 7.58
C LYS A 52 17.37 -13.46 6.40
N ILE A 53 16.16 -14.01 6.39
CA ILE A 53 15.14 -13.69 5.38
C ILE A 53 14.81 -12.19 5.40
N ASN A 54 14.58 -11.62 6.60
CA ASN A 54 14.28 -10.20 6.74
C ASN A 54 15.43 -9.30 6.26
N GLU A 55 16.68 -9.64 6.59
CA GLU A 55 17.86 -8.92 6.11
C GLU A 55 17.96 -8.96 4.58
N PHE A 56 17.79 -10.15 3.99
CA PHE A 56 17.78 -10.33 2.55
C PHE A 56 16.69 -9.49 1.86
N ILE A 57 15.46 -9.51 2.39
CA ILE A 57 14.35 -8.70 1.86
C ILE A 57 14.74 -7.23 1.90
N LEU A 58 15.19 -6.71 3.05
CA LEU A 58 15.49 -5.29 3.23
C LEU A 58 16.59 -4.81 2.28
N ILE A 59 17.66 -5.58 2.12
CA ILE A 59 18.73 -5.27 1.16
C ILE A 59 18.17 -5.25 -0.25
N SER A 60 17.40 -6.28 -0.62
CA SER A 60 16.91 -6.47 -1.99
C SER A 60 15.87 -5.41 -2.39
N VAL A 61 14.92 -5.06 -1.52
CA VAL A 61 13.93 -4.00 -1.82
C VAL A 61 14.58 -2.60 -1.90
N THR A 62 15.67 -2.40 -1.17
CA THR A 62 16.43 -1.13 -1.22
C THR A 62 17.19 -1.00 -2.54
N GLN A 63 17.67 -2.10 -3.12
CA GLN A 63 18.51 -2.09 -4.31
C GLN A 63 17.74 -2.33 -5.61
N ASN A 64 16.56 -2.93 -5.57
CA ASN A 64 15.85 -3.37 -6.76
C ASN A 64 14.34 -3.08 -6.68
N GLU A 65 13.87 -2.18 -7.56
CA GLU A 65 12.48 -1.76 -7.65
C GLU A 65 11.55 -2.88 -8.11
N GLN A 66 11.99 -3.76 -9.02
CA GLN A 66 11.21 -4.93 -9.44
C GLN A 66 11.00 -5.88 -8.27
N PHE A 67 12.04 -6.10 -7.48
CA PHE A 67 11.94 -6.92 -6.28
C PHE A 67 11.05 -6.26 -5.21
N LEU A 68 11.10 -4.95 -5.06
CA LEU A 68 10.20 -4.21 -4.18
C LEU A 68 8.74 -4.38 -4.60
N VAL A 69 8.42 -4.20 -5.89
CA VAL A 69 7.05 -4.41 -6.39
C VAL A 69 6.63 -5.86 -6.22
N HIS A 70 7.51 -6.82 -6.53
CA HIS A 70 7.23 -8.24 -6.30
C HIS A 70 6.95 -8.53 -4.82
N THR A 71 7.78 -7.98 -3.92
CA THR A 71 7.55 -8.07 -2.48
C THR A 71 6.18 -7.51 -2.13
N LEU A 72 5.81 -6.33 -2.65
CA LEU A 72 4.49 -5.70 -2.49
C LEU A 72 3.34 -6.59 -3.01
N THR A 73 3.52 -7.31 -4.12
CA THR A 73 2.52 -8.24 -4.67
C THR A 73 2.34 -9.48 -3.80
N MET A 74 3.42 -9.97 -3.20
CA MET A 74 3.39 -11.11 -2.27
C MET A 74 2.77 -10.74 -0.92
N ILE A 75 2.62 -9.43 -0.61
CA ILE A 75 2.05 -8.98 0.66
C ILE A 75 0.54 -9.26 0.69
N SER A 76 0.19 -10.47 1.10
CA SER A 76 -1.14 -10.84 1.55
C SER A 76 -1.17 -10.90 3.09
N MET A 77 -1.82 -9.91 3.69
CA MET A 77 -2.35 -9.71 5.06
C MET A 77 -1.55 -10.03 6.34
N GLN A 78 -0.78 -11.12 6.48
CA GLN A 78 -0.27 -11.51 7.82
C GLN A 78 1.21 -11.17 8.07
N ILE A 79 2.04 -11.11 7.03
CA ILE A 79 3.50 -11.09 7.19
C ILE A 79 4.05 -9.67 7.40
N LEU A 80 3.42 -8.66 6.80
CA LEU A 80 3.95 -7.29 6.74
C LEU A 80 3.02 -6.22 7.32
N LEU A 81 1.77 -6.55 7.65
CA LEU A 81 0.81 -5.52 8.05
C LEU A 81 1.06 -4.96 9.45
N ASP A 82 1.74 -5.71 10.34
CA ASP A 82 2.02 -5.30 11.72
C ASP A 82 3.46 -5.55 12.19
N THR A 83 4.38 -5.93 11.29
CA THR A 83 5.79 -6.15 11.63
C THR A 83 6.64 -4.90 11.41
N SER A 84 7.72 -4.76 12.18
CA SER A 84 8.72 -3.70 11.96
C SER A 84 9.33 -3.76 10.55
N MET A 85 9.51 -4.97 10.02
CA MET A 85 9.98 -5.21 8.66
C MET A 85 8.98 -4.67 7.61
N GLY A 86 7.69 -4.99 7.76
CA GLY A 86 6.68 -4.47 6.83
C GLY A 86 6.59 -2.95 6.81
N LYS A 87 6.73 -2.28 7.95
CA LYS A 87 6.83 -0.82 8.00
C LYS A 87 7.99 -0.31 7.15
N LYS A 88 9.19 -0.88 7.29
CA LYS A 88 10.36 -0.52 6.48
C LYS A 88 10.15 -0.73 4.99
N VAL A 89 9.50 -1.84 4.58
CA VAL A 89 9.18 -2.09 3.17
C VAL A 89 8.24 -1.01 2.63
N PHE A 90 7.21 -0.62 3.39
CA PHE A 90 6.31 0.47 3.00
C PHE A 90 7.01 1.84 2.98
N ASP A 91 7.93 2.12 3.91
CA ASP A 91 8.72 3.35 3.89
C ASP A 91 9.56 3.45 2.60
N ILE A 92 10.17 2.34 2.18
CA ILE A 92 10.93 2.26 0.92
C ILE A 92 10.00 2.40 -0.28
N ALA A 93 8.84 1.75 -0.28
CA ALA A 93 7.84 1.87 -1.35
C ALA A 93 7.35 3.31 -1.54
N VAL A 94 7.10 4.00 -0.44
CA VAL A 94 6.67 5.40 -0.40
C VAL A 94 7.74 6.32 -0.97
N ASN A 95 9.00 6.10 -0.60
CA ASN A 95 10.12 6.88 -1.12
C ASN A 95 10.35 6.62 -2.63
N LYS A 96 10.28 5.36 -3.05
CA LYS A 96 10.48 4.94 -4.45
C LYS A 96 9.22 5.05 -5.33
N PHE A 97 8.12 5.58 -4.79
CA PHE A 97 6.84 5.68 -5.48
C PHE A 97 6.92 6.27 -6.91
N PRO A 98 7.68 7.34 -7.19
CA PRO A 98 7.77 7.92 -8.53
C PRO A 98 8.27 6.94 -9.61
N ILE A 99 9.04 5.93 -9.20
CA ILE A 99 9.61 4.90 -10.08
C ILE A 99 8.63 3.72 -10.16
N ILE A 100 8.26 3.15 -9.00
CA ILE A 100 7.47 1.92 -8.98
C ILE A 100 6.07 2.08 -9.57
N ARG A 101 5.45 3.26 -9.45
CA ARG A 101 4.10 3.53 -9.98
C ARG A 101 3.99 3.39 -11.50
N LYS A 102 5.12 3.47 -12.21
CA LYS A 102 5.20 3.40 -13.68
C LYS A 102 5.42 1.97 -14.18
N MET A 103 5.67 1.02 -13.29
CA MET A 103 5.95 -0.37 -13.62
C MET A 103 4.65 -1.11 -13.88
N ALA A 104 4.59 -1.89 -14.97
CA ALA A 104 3.40 -2.69 -15.27
C ALA A 104 3.04 -3.67 -14.13
N SER A 105 4.05 -4.25 -13.47
CA SER A 105 3.90 -5.13 -12.31
C SER A 105 3.25 -4.45 -11.09
N PHE A 106 3.26 -3.11 -11.02
CA PHE A 106 2.59 -2.39 -9.94
C PHE A 106 1.07 -2.59 -9.95
N ASN A 107 0.50 -2.86 -11.13
CA ASN A 107 -0.91 -3.19 -11.26
C ASN A 107 -1.28 -4.53 -10.63
N GLU A 108 -0.32 -5.39 -10.29
CA GLU A 108 -0.56 -6.65 -9.59
C GLU A 108 -0.59 -6.49 -8.06
N VAL A 109 -0.21 -5.33 -7.53
CA VAL A 109 -0.17 -5.09 -6.08
C VAL A 109 -1.58 -5.19 -5.48
N PRO A 110 -1.78 -5.88 -4.35
CA PRO A 110 -3.08 -6.06 -3.73
C PRO A 110 -3.62 -4.75 -3.10
N LEU A 111 -4.95 -4.69 -2.97
CA LEU A 111 -5.67 -3.52 -2.47
C LEU A 111 -5.10 -2.98 -1.15
N ASP A 112 -4.85 -3.85 -0.16
CA ASP A 112 -4.39 -3.41 1.17
C ASP A 112 -3.04 -2.68 1.12
N ALA A 113 -2.12 -3.15 0.26
CA ALA A 113 -0.82 -2.51 0.06
C ALA A 113 -0.97 -1.18 -0.70
N ILE A 114 -1.82 -1.14 -1.74
CA ILE A 114 -2.14 0.10 -2.47
C ILE A 114 -2.70 1.16 -1.52
N LEU A 115 -3.67 0.80 -0.69
CA LEU A 115 -4.25 1.72 0.28
C LEU A 115 -3.18 2.25 1.25
N ARG A 116 -2.29 1.39 1.75
CA ARG A 116 -1.20 1.83 2.66
C ARG A 116 -0.20 2.77 2.01
N ILE A 117 0.07 2.60 0.72
CA ILE A 117 0.98 3.48 -0.02
C ILE A 117 0.27 4.81 -0.33
N LEU A 118 -0.88 4.76 -0.99
CA LEU A 118 -1.56 5.95 -1.51
C LEU A 118 -2.16 6.84 -0.42
N ASP A 119 -2.38 6.32 0.78
CA ASP A 119 -2.96 7.11 1.88
C ASP A 119 -1.90 7.93 2.65
N ARG A 120 -0.61 7.65 2.45
CA ARG A 120 0.47 8.26 3.24
C ARG A 120 0.72 9.73 2.96
N CYS A 121 0.99 10.46 4.04
CA CYS A 121 1.25 11.90 4.02
C CYS A 121 2.57 12.26 3.34
N ASP A 122 3.60 11.46 3.57
CA ASP A 122 4.96 11.61 3.05
C ASP A 122 5.20 10.83 1.75
N LEU A 123 4.12 10.43 1.07
CA LEU A 123 4.22 9.81 -0.25
C LEU A 123 5.06 10.68 -1.19
N ASN A 124 6.14 10.12 -1.73
CA ASN A 124 7.03 10.87 -2.62
C ASN A 124 6.36 11.05 -3.98
N ILE A 125 5.82 12.24 -4.22
CA ILE A 125 5.16 12.62 -5.47
C ILE A 125 5.64 13.99 -5.94
N SER A 126 5.47 14.27 -7.21
CA SER A 126 5.64 15.63 -7.76
C SER A 126 4.38 16.44 -7.52
N SER A 127 3.21 15.84 -7.79
CA SER A 127 1.89 16.47 -7.60
C SER A 127 0.85 15.43 -7.18
N GLU A 128 -0.26 15.86 -6.58
CA GLU A 128 -1.36 14.96 -6.22
C GLU A 128 -1.96 14.25 -7.45
N TYR A 129 -1.76 14.79 -8.65
CA TYR A 129 -2.17 14.15 -9.89
C TYR A 129 -1.43 12.83 -10.15
N ASP A 130 -0.22 12.66 -9.63
CA ASP A 130 0.49 11.37 -9.67
C ASP A 130 -0.32 10.25 -8.99
N VAL A 131 -1.03 10.59 -7.91
CA VAL A 131 -1.91 9.68 -7.17
C VAL A 131 -3.16 9.36 -7.99
N VAL A 132 -3.72 10.36 -8.67
CA VAL A 132 -4.89 10.22 -9.56
C VAL A 132 -4.59 9.20 -10.66
N GLU A 133 -3.54 9.43 -11.45
CA GLU A 133 -3.18 8.56 -12.55
C GLU A 133 -2.92 7.12 -12.09
N THR A 134 -2.20 6.96 -10.97
CA THR A 134 -1.90 5.63 -10.44
C THR A 134 -3.12 4.92 -9.90
N ALA A 135 -4.00 5.62 -9.18
CA ALA A 135 -5.26 5.07 -8.68
C ALA A 135 -6.15 4.57 -9.83
N ILE A 136 -6.32 5.40 -10.87
CA ILE A 136 -7.15 5.06 -12.02
C ILE A 136 -6.54 3.92 -12.83
N SER A 137 -5.23 3.98 -13.10
CA SER A 137 -4.52 2.90 -13.82
C SER A 137 -4.64 1.56 -13.08
N TRP A 138 -4.45 1.55 -11.76
CA TRP A 138 -4.59 0.34 -10.95
C TRP A 138 -6.03 -0.20 -10.92
N LEU A 139 -7.02 0.69 -10.85
CA LEU A 139 -8.44 0.30 -10.93
C LEU A 139 -8.81 -0.22 -12.32
N ALA A 140 -8.26 0.36 -13.38
CA ALA A 140 -8.49 -0.05 -14.77
C ALA A 140 -7.86 -1.38 -15.12
N ALA A 141 -6.77 -1.75 -14.44
CA ALA A 141 -6.03 -2.97 -14.72
C ALA A 141 -6.86 -4.25 -14.49
N LYS A 142 -7.83 -4.25 -13.56
CA LYS A 142 -8.68 -5.41 -13.31
C LYS A 142 -10.15 -5.03 -13.02
N PRO A 143 -11.12 -5.53 -13.82
CA PRO A 143 -12.55 -5.21 -13.69
C PRO A 143 -13.13 -5.35 -12.28
N GLU A 144 -12.77 -6.40 -11.56
CA GLU A 144 -13.31 -6.74 -10.23
C GLU A 144 -12.98 -5.68 -9.16
N ARG A 145 -11.98 -4.82 -9.41
CA ARG A 145 -11.56 -3.76 -8.48
C ARG A 145 -12.55 -2.62 -8.40
N ILE A 146 -13.50 -2.52 -9.33
CA ILE A 146 -14.52 -1.46 -9.35
C ILE A 146 -15.29 -1.37 -8.03
N HIS A 147 -15.56 -2.51 -7.38
CA HIS A 147 -16.25 -2.57 -6.09
C HIS A 147 -15.47 -1.93 -4.94
N PHE A 148 -14.16 -1.77 -5.09
CA PHE A 148 -13.27 -1.16 -4.12
C PHE A 148 -12.80 0.25 -4.53
N SER A 149 -13.30 0.77 -5.65
CA SER A 149 -12.91 2.08 -6.19
C SER A 149 -13.03 3.20 -5.17
N TYR A 150 -14.13 3.26 -4.41
CA TYR A 150 -14.31 4.26 -3.35
C TYR A 150 -13.20 4.25 -2.28
N LEU A 151 -12.59 3.08 -2.00
CA LEU A 151 -11.47 2.98 -1.05
C LEU A 151 -10.19 3.56 -1.61
N VAL A 152 -9.96 3.42 -2.92
CA VAL A 152 -8.77 3.93 -3.59
C VAL A 152 -8.94 5.43 -3.89
N LEU A 153 -10.10 5.83 -4.40
CA LEU A 153 -10.41 7.23 -4.73
C LEU A 153 -10.34 8.14 -3.50
N ARG A 154 -10.73 7.66 -2.31
CA ARG A 154 -10.62 8.46 -1.07
C ARG A 154 -9.17 8.82 -0.70
N CYS A 155 -8.18 8.09 -1.23
CA CYS A 155 -6.77 8.39 -0.97
C CYS A 155 -6.30 9.62 -1.75
N ILE A 156 -7.05 10.07 -2.76
CA ILE A 156 -6.78 11.29 -3.52
C ILE A 156 -7.23 12.50 -2.71
N ARG A 157 -6.31 13.43 -2.46
CA ARG A 157 -6.58 14.68 -1.74
C ARG A 157 -7.02 15.74 -2.74
N ILE A 158 -8.31 15.76 -3.08
CA ILE A 158 -8.84 16.68 -4.11
C ILE A 158 -8.50 18.15 -3.86
N ALA A 159 -8.35 18.55 -2.60
CA ALA A 159 -7.92 19.89 -2.21
C ALA A 159 -6.53 20.28 -2.77
N ASN A 160 -5.66 19.30 -3.04
CA ASN A 160 -4.32 19.50 -3.57
C ASN A 160 -4.26 19.41 -5.11
N LEU A 161 -5.39 19.16 -5.78
CA LEU A 161 -5.47 19.17 -7.24
C LEU A 161 -5.79 20.59 -7.75
N ALA A 162 -5.11 20.98 -8.83
CA ALA A 162 -5.43 22.19 -9.58
C ALA A 162 -6.79 22.05 -10.29
N PRO A 163 -7.46 23.15 -10.65
CA PRO A 163 -8.81 23.10 -11.24
C PRO A 163 -8.90 22.30 -12.54
N ASP A 164 -7.91 22.41 -13.42
CA ASP A 164 -7.74 21.62 -14.65
C ASP A 164 -7.60 20.12 -14.34
N GLN A 165 -6.73 19.77 -13.39
CA GLN A 165 -6.52 18.39 -12.95
C GLN A 165 -7.78 17.75 -12.35
N ARG A 166 -8.67 18.53 -11.75
CA ARG A 166 -9.97 18.03 -11.25
C ARG A 166 -10.89 17.67 -12.41
N THR A 167 -10.92 18.49 -13.45
CA THR A 167 -11.69 18.20 -14.68
C THR A 167 -11.16 16.93 -15.34
N ASP A 168 -9.83 16.81 -15.46
CA ASP A 168 -9.18 15.64 -16.05
C ASP A 168 -9.44 14.35 -15.24
N LEU A 169 -9.43 14.43 -13.90
CA LEU A 169 -9.83 13.33 -13.02
C LEU A 169 -11.21 12.79 -13.38
N PHE A 170 -12.22 13.67 -13.53
CA PHE A 170 -13.57 13.23 -13.90
C PHE A 170 -13.63 12.66 -15.32
N ALA A 171 -12.87 13.22 -16.26
CA ALA A 171 -12.75 12.68 -17.62
C ALA A 171 -12.15 11.26 -17.62
N LEU A 172 -11.05 11.04 -16.88
CA LEU A 172 -10.39 9.75 -16.75
C LEU A 172 -11.29 8.68 -16.10
N THR A 173 -12.08 9.05 -15.08
CA THR A 173 -13.05 8.12 -14.49
C THR A 173 -14.15 7.72 -15.46
N SER A 174 -14.52 8.63 -16.37
CA SER A 174 -15.57 8.41 -17.37
C SER A 174 -15.08 7.61 -18.58
N SER A 175 -13.77 7.55 -18.84
CA SER A 175 -13.18 6.76 -19.92
C SER A 175 -12.95 5.28 -19.58
N MET A 176 -13.24 4.84 -18.35
CA MET A 176 -13.08 3.43 -17.95
C MET A 176 -14.14 2.55 -18.61
N SER A 177 -13.73 1.71 -19.57
CA SER A 177 -14.62 0.80 -20.28
C SER A 177 -15.33 -0.18 -19.32
N ASN A 178 -16.56 -0.55 -19.66
CA ASN A 178 -17.47 -1.45 -18.92
C ASN A 178 -18.00 -0.97 -17.56
N TYR A 179 -17.37 0.03 -16.91
CA TYR A 179 -17.76 0.48 -15.56
C TYR A 179 -17.79 1.99 -15.34
N ALA A 180 -17.66 2.79 -16.41
CA ALA A 180 -17.66 4.26 -16.35
C ALA A 180 -18.78 4.81 -15.47
N GLN A 181 -20.02 4.31 -15.60
CA GLN A 181 -21.15 4.82 -14.81
C GLN A 181 -20.98 4.57 -13.30
N ILE A 182 -20.51 3.38 -12.92
CA ILE A 182 -20.28 3.02 -11.51
C ILE A 182 -19.08 3.81 -10.96
N MET A 183 -18.01 3.91 -11.75
CA MET A 183 -16.82 4.67 -11.36
C MET A 183 -17.14 6.15 -11.18
N SER A 184 -17.82 6.78 -12.15
CA SER A 184 -18.23 8.18 -12.06
C SER A 184 -19.19 8.42 -10.91
N ALA A 185 -20.10 7.49 -10.61
CA ALA A 185 -20.94 7.59 -9.42
C ALA A 185 -20.11 7.56 -8.13
N PHE A 186 -19.20 6.60 -7.97
CA PHE A 186 -18.34 6.54 -6.78
C PHE A 186 -17.38 7.73 -6.69
N ALA A 187 -16.83 8.21 -7.79
CA ALA A 187 -16.02 9.41 -7.85
C ALA A 187 -16.83 10.63 -7.40
N HIS A 188 -18.03 10.82 -7.95
CA HIS A 188 -18.94 11.89 -7.55
C HIS A 188 -19.22 11.83 -6.04
N TYR A 189 -19.61 10.67 -5.50
CA TYR A 189 -19.87 10.53 -4.05
C TYR A 189 -18.62 10.73 -3.20
N THR A 190 -17.46 10.26 -3.65
CA THR A 190 -16.21 10.36 -2.90
C THR A 190 -15.73 11.80 -2.84
N PHE A 191 -15.78 12.52 -3.96
CA PHE A 191 -15.20 13.85 -4.11
C PHE A 191 -16.13 15.01 -3.75
N ASN A 192 -17.45 14.85 -3.94
CA ASN A 192 -18.43 15.84 -3.50
C ASN A 192 -18.84 15.68 -2.04
N ASN A 193 -18.31 14.67 -1.35
CA ASN A 193 -18.42 14.60 0.10
C ASN A 193 -17.46 15.61 0.74
N THR A 194 -17.93 16.25 1.81
CA THR A 194 -17.08 17.12 2.63
C THR A 194 -15.83 16.44 3.19
N ASN A 195 -15.81 15.11 3.26
CA ASN A 195 -14.64 14.32 3.61
C ASN A 195 -13.53 14.35 2.56
N ALA A 196 -13.82 14.67 1.30
CA ALA A 196 -12.82 14.81 0.25
C ALA A 196 -11.90 16.01 0.49
N HIS A 197 -12.43 17.05 1.14
CA HIS A 197 -11.74 18.30 1.42
C HIS A 197 -10.94 18.25 2.73
N ARG A 198 -10.73 17.05 3.28
CA ARG A 198 -9.94 16.87 4.48
C ARG A 198 -8.47 17.17 4.20
N VAL A 199 -7.86 17.91 5.10
CA VAL A 199 -6.42 18.17 5.09
C VAL A 199 -5.76 17.58 6.34
N CYS A 200 -4.49 17.20 6.21
CA CYS A 200 -3.69 16.81 7.36
C CYS A 200 -3.24 18.08 8.10
N VAL A 201 -3.54 18.14 9.40
CA VAL A 201 -3.24 19.29 10.28
C VAL A 201 -2.11 19.01 11.28
N LEU A 202 -1.40 17.89 11.11
CA LEU A 202 -0.26 17.56 11.97
C LEU A 202 0.90 18.51 11.66
N ALA A 203 1.35 19.27 12.66
CA ALA A 203 2.38 20.29 12.49
C ALA A 203 3.70 19.71 11.92
N GLU A 204 4.08 18.52 12.39
CA GLU A 204 5.25 17.76 11.91
C GLU A 204 5.16 17.36 10.43
N HIS A 205 3.96 17.31 9.85
CA HIS A 205 3.72 16.95 8.46
C HIS A 205 3.64 18.16 7.52
N ASN A 206 3.77 19.41 8.01
CA ASN A 206 3.64 20.61 7.18
C ASN A 206 4.65 20.68 6.02
N SER A 207 5.78 19.99 6.14
CA SER A 207 6.79 19.89 5.07
C SER A 207 6.38 18.96 3.93
N TYR A 208 5.41 18.07 4.14
CA TYR A 208 5.00 17.11 3.12
C TYR A 208 4.10 17.76 2.07
N LYS A 209 4.35 17.42 0.80
CA LYS A 209 3.63 17.99 -0.35
C LYS A 209 2.12 17.76 -0.30
N ARG A 210 1.69 16.70 0.38
CA ARG A 210 0.28 16.32 0.48
C ARG A 210 -0.42 16.96 1.68
N CYS A 211 0.33 17.60 2.58
CA CYS A 211 -0.13 18.10 3.86
C CYS A 211 -0.07 19.62 3.95
N GLY A 212 -0.61 20.13 5.05
CA GLY A 212 -0.67 21.56 5.32
C GLY A 212 -1.98 22.19 4.84
N ASN A 213 -2.33 23.27 5.51
CA ASN A 213 -3.46 24.12 5.17
C ASN A 213 -3.10 25.06 4.01
N ARG A 214 -2.99 24.51 2.80
CA ARG A 214 -2.63 25.29 1.60
C ARG A 214 -3.68 26.32 1.21
N SER A 215 -4.91 26.11 1.63
CA SER A 215 -6.06 26.97 1.35
C SER A 215 -6.23 28.14 2.34
N GLY A 216 -5.38 28.24 3.38
CA GLY A 216 -5.40 29.33 4.35
C GLY A 216 -6.59 29.33 5.32
N HIS A 217 -7.32 28.21 5.47
CA HIS A 217 -8.48 28.13 6.38
C HIS A 217 -8.05 28.24 7.85
N THR A 218 -8.56 29.19 8.59
CA THR A 218 -8.16 29.43 9.99
C THR A 218 -8.86 28.52 11.00
N GLN A 219 -9.90 27.80 10.58
CA GLN A 219 -10.71 26.96 11.44
C GLN A 219 -11.00 25.62 10.77
N PHE A 220 -10.79 24.54 11.53
CA PHE A 220 -11.04 23.17 11.10
C PHE A 220 -11.80 22.39 12.16
N VAL A 221 -12.79 21.62 11.73
CA VAL A 221 -13.38 20.55 12.53
C VAL A 221 -12.45 19.35 12.47
N ILE A 222 -11.71 19.12 13.56
CA ILE A 222 -10.84 17.96 13.72
C ILE A 222 -11.73 16.75 14.02
N ASN A 223 -11.91 15.89 13.02
CA ASN A 223 -12.52 14.60 13.23
C ASN A 223 -11.42 13.61 13.63
N VAL A 224 -11.14 13.50 14.92
CA VAL A 224 -10.42 12.33 15.42
C VAL A 224 -11.35 11.14 15.19
N PRO A 225 -10.98 10.14 14.38
CA PRO A 225 -11.87 9.03 14.13
C PRO A 225 -11.99 8.19 15.42
N SER A 226 -12.95 8.51 16.28
CA SER A 226 -13.47 7.56 17.26
C SER A 226 -14.36 6.55 16.53
N ARG A 227 -13.80 5.83 15.55
CA ARG A 227 -14.58 4.79 14.89
C ARG A 227 -14.66 3.58 15.82
N LYS A 228 -15.77 3.48 16.55
CA LYS A 228 -16.41 2.18 16.78
C LYS A 228 -16.77 1.63 15.39
N ILE A 229 -15.81 0.97 14.76
CA ILE A 229 -16.06 0.14 13.59
C ILE A 229 -16.94 -1.00 14.12
N VAL A 230 -18.22 -1.02 13.75
CA VAL A 230 -19.07 -2.18 13.99
C VAL A 230 -18.54 -3.30 13.09
N TYR A 231 -17.82 -4.24 13.69
CA TYR A 231 -17.14 -5.33 13.00
C TYR A 231 -18.14 -6.34 12.45
N ARG A 232 -18.12 -6.55 11.13
CA ARG A 232 -18.36 -7.85 10.50
C ARG A 232 -17.16 -8.19 9.62
N ARG A 233 -15.99 -8.45 10.22
CA ARG A 233 -14.86 -9.23 9.67
C ARG A 233 -13.69 -9.27 10.67
N LYS A 234 -13.01 -10.42 10.77
CA LYS A 234 -11.94 -10.77 11.73
C LYS A 234 -10.58 -10.09 11.51
N ALA A 235 -10.51 -9.02 10.71
CA ALA A 235 -9.24 -8.32 10.47
C ALA A 235 -9.14 -7.08 11.39
N PRO A 236 -8.01 -6.87 12.09
CA PRO A 236 -7.82 -5.67 12.88
C PRO A 236 -7.85 -4.44 11.96
N PRO A 237 -8.43 -3.32 12.42
CA PRO A 237 -8.56 -2.13 11.63
C PRO A 237 -7.16 -1.55 11.41
N ILE A 238 -6.89 -1.19 10.17
CA ILE A 238 -5.75 -0.33 9.83
C ILE A 238 -5.92 0.93 10.70
N LYS A 239 -5.14 1.05 11.78
CA LYS A 239 -5.11 2.26 12.61
C LYS A 239 -4.63 3.39 11.70
N ALA A 240 -5.53 4.29 11.31
CA ALA A 240 -5.15 5.49 10.61
C ALA A 240 -4.23 6.30 11.54
N SER A 241 -2.96 6.41 11.18
CA SER A 241 -1.93 7.10 11.98
C SER A 241 -2.06 8.62 11.95
N TYR A 242 -3.12 9.18 11.38
CA TYR A 242 -3.21 10.60 11.08
C TYR A 242 -4.58 11.19 11.41
N VAL A 243 -4.54 12.43 11.86
CA VAL A 243 -5.71 13.23 12.19
C VAL A 243 -6.09 14.05 10.95
N THR A 244 -7.31 13.83 10.44
CA THR A 244 -7.87 14.59 9.30
C THR A 244 -8.81 15.67 9.80
N ALA A 245 -8.66 16.89 9.30
CA ALA A 245 -9.54 17.99 9.65
C ALA A 245 -10.27 18.53 8.41
N LYS A 246 -11.50 19.00 8.59
CA LYS A 246 -12.35 19.58 7.55
C LYS A 246 -12.52 21.08 7.82
N PRO A 247 -12.50 21.99 6.81
CA PRO A 247 -12.79 23.40 7.04
C PRO A 247 -14.15 23.60 7.73
N SER A 248 -14.25 24.53 8.68
CA SER A 248 -15.56 24.99 9.16
C SER A 248 -16.23 25.80 8.05
N ASN A 249 -17.50 25.48 7.76
CA ASN A 249 -18.33 26.31 6.88
C ASN A 249 -18.55 27.69 7.50
#